data_AF-A0A1V2P614-F1
#
_entry.id   AF-A0A1V2P614-F1
#
_cell.length_a   1.000
_cell.length_b   1.000
_cell.length_c   1.000
_cell.angle_alpha   90.00
_cell.angle_beta   90.00
_cell.angle_gamma   90.00
#
_symmetry.space_group_name_H-M   'P 1'
#
loop_
_entity.id
_entity.type
_entity.pdbx_description
1 polymer ?
#
loop_
_entity_poly.entity_id
_entity_poly.type
_entity_poly.pdbx_seq_one_letter_code
_entity_poly.pdbx_strand_id
1 'polypeptide(L)'
;MDVLVAAVLLWAAVFKLRGGAQRSALAKIVGKHRVTTVFRIIGGVEVALAAGLLLAGPVGAWAAFAWFLGLFGYLLWARVAEPESSCGCLADKYAPVGVRALARAAVLAAMAVTAELVPWFAAVPGAVVIVLLSAELDGYWLVPLRRLKVRLQHPLGSTEFHIPVASTVQQLHKSQVYQSAYPLLRSDVLDTWDEGEWRILTYSAERDGERATAVFAVPRERYEPDSIRFALT
;
A
#
# COMPACT_ATOMS: atom_id res chain seq x y z
N MET A 1 -14.74 -23.97 -16.91
CA MET A 1 -13.50 -23.70 -16.14
C MET A 1 -12.35 -23.31 -17.06
N ASP A 2 -12.26 -23.93 -18.24
CA ASP A 2 -11.24 -23.64 -19.27
C ASP A 2 -11.19 -22.17 -19.69
N VAL A 3 -12.35 -21.53 -19.88
CA VAL A 3 -12.44 -20.10 -20.22
C VAL A 3 -11.78 -19.22 -19.15
N LEU A 4 -11.95 -19.57 -17.87
CA LEU A 4 -11.36 -18.82 -16.76
C LEU A 4 -9.84 -18.99 -16.73
N VAL A 5 -9.36 -20.23 -16.90
CA VAL A 5 -7.92 -20.54 -16.94
C VAL A 5 -7.26 -19.89 -18.15
N ALA A 6 -7.90 -19.95 -19.32
CA ALA A 6 -7.45 -19.27 -20.54
C ALA A 6 -7.42 -17.75 -20.35
N ALA A 7 -8.44 -17.15 -19.73
CA ALA A 7 -8.46 -15.73 -19.43
C ALA A 7 -7.31 -15.31 -18.52
N VAL A 8 -6.98 -16.13 -17.50
CA VAL A 8 -5.84 -15.89 -16.61
C VAL A 8 -4.50 -16.01 -17.37
N LEU A 9 -4.35 -17.00 -18.25
CA LEU A 9 -3.16 -17.14 -19.11
C LEU A 9 -2.98 -15.94 -20.03
N LEU A 10 -4.05 -15.48 -20.68
CA LEU A 10 -4.03 -14.30 -21.55
C LEU A 10 -3.70 -13.04 -20.76
N TRP A 11 -4.28 -12.87 -19.57
CA TRP A 11 -3.95 -11.76 -18.68
C TRP A 11 -2.46 -11.76 -18.33
N ALA A 12 -1.93 -12.91 -17.89
CA ALA A 12 -0.51 -13.08 -17.57
C ALA A 12 0.39 -12.74 -18.77
N ALA A 13 0.02 -13.23 -19.96
CA ALA A 13 0.77 -12.97 -21.19
C ALA A 13 0.84 -11.48 -21.52
N VAL A 14 -0.27 -10.74 -21.39
CA VAL A 14 -0.30 -9.29 -21.62
C VAL A 14 0.73 -8.57 -20.73
N PHE A 15 0.83 -8.94 -19.45
CA PHE A 15 1.84 -8.36 -18.56
C PHE A 15 3.26 -8.74 -18.96
N LYS A 16 3.52 -10.00 -19.32
CA LYS A 16 4.87 -10.43 -19.75
C LYS A 16 5.32 -9.80 -21.07
N LEU A 17 4.38 -9.48 -21.95
CA LEU A 17 4.65 -8.81 -23.22
C LEU A 17 4.86 -7.29 -23.07
N ARG A 18 4.18 -6.66 -22.11
CA ARG A 18 4.21 -5.20 -21.89
C ARG A 18 5.17 -4.73 -20.78
N GLY A 19 5.45 -5.57 -19.78
CA GLY A 19 6.16 -5.20 -18.54
C GLY A 19 7.68 -5.41 -18.58
N GLY A 20 8.37 -4.87 -17.57
CA GLY A 20 9.84 -4.92 -17.44
C GLY A 20 10.32 -5.93 -16.39
N ALA A 21 11.01 -6.99 -16.80
CA ALA A 21 11.41 -8.10 -15.92
C ALA A 21 12.68 -7.86 -15.06
N GLN A 22 13.08 -6.60 -14.86
CA GLN A 22 14.39 -6.23 -14.31
C GLN A 22 14.64 -6.64 -12.85
N ARG A 23 13.59 -6.97 -12.08
CA ARG A 23 13.67 -7.43 -10.68
C ARG A 23 13.08 -8.83 -10.44
N SER A 24 12.97 -9.64 -11.49
CA SER A 24 12.50 -11.03 -11.38
C SER A 24 13.62 -11.99 -10.98
N ALA A 25 13.28 -13.07 -10.26
CA ALA A 25 14.25 -14.13 -9.95
C ALA A 25 14.87 -14.75 -11.21
N LEU A 26 14.12 -14.74 -12.32
CA LEU A 26 14.56 -15.24 -13.62
C LEU A 26 15.76 -14.46 -14.20
N ALA A 27 15.92 -13.18 -13.83
CA ALA A 27 17.07 -12.38 -14.26
C ALA A 27 18.40 -12.93 -13.72
N LYS A 28 18.38 -13.70 -12.62
CA LYS A 28 19.57 -14.35 -12.05
C LYS A 28 19.97 -15.62 -12.82
N ILE A 29 19.00 -16.32 -13.40
CA ILE A 29 19.23 -17.55 -14.18
C ILE A 29 19.66 -17.21 -15.62
N VAL A 30 18.95 -16.28 -16.26
CA VAL A 30 19.12 -15.99 -17.70
C VAL A 30 19.96 -14.73 -17.95
N GLY A 31 20.21 -13.93 -16.91
CA GLY A 31 20.92 -12.67 -16.99
C GLY A 31 20.02 -11.48 -17.35
N LYS A 32 20.40 -10.29 -16.87
CA LYS A 32 19.63 -9.03 -17.00
C LYS A 32 19.36 -8.62 -18.45
N HIS A 33 20.22 -9.00 -19.39
CA HIS A 33 20.07 -8.65 -20.81
C HIS A 33 19.09 -9.54 -21.58
N ARG A 34 18.87 -10.79 -21.13
CA ARG A 34 18.01 -11.76 -21.82
C ARG A 34 16.65 -11.93 -21.17
N VAL A 35 16.48 -11.45 -19.94
CA VAL A 35 15.26 -11.64 -19.15
C VAL A 35 14.00 -11.11 -19.85
N THR A 36 14.09 -9.97 -20.53
CA THR A 36 12.96 -9.37 -21.27
C THR A 36 12.54 -10.24 -22.46
N THR A 37 13.52 -10.76 -23.22
CA THR A 37 13.26 -11.67 -24.35
C THR A 37 12.63 -12.97 -23.86
N VAL A 38 13.14 -13.56 -22.78
CA VAL A 38 12.58 -14.79 -22.22
C VAL A 38 11.16 -14.56 -21.70
N PHE A 39 10.87 -13.44 -21.04
CA PHE A 39 9.51 -13.10 -20.63
C PHE A 39 8.55 -13.00 -21.82
N ARG A 40 8.98 -12.42 -22.95
CA ARG A 40 8.15 -12.37 -24.16
C ARG A 40 7.90 -13.76 -24.76
N ILE A 41 8.90 -14.63 -24.77
CA ILE A 41 8.74 -16.03 -25.21
C ILE A 41 7.73 -16.75 -24.30
N ILE A 42 7.89 -16.62 -22.97
CA ILE A 42 6.96 -17.19 -21.99
C ILE A 42 5.55 -16.64 -22.20
N GLY A 43 5.39 -15.34 -22.43
CA GLY A 43 4.09 -14.74 -22.75
C GLY A 43 3.49 -15.32 -24.04
N GLY A 44 4.30 -15.55 -25.08
CA GLY A 44 3.87 -16.22 -26.30
C GLY A 44 3.42 -17.67 -26.06
N VAL A 45 4.14 -18.41 -25.22
CA VAL A 45 3.76 -19.77 -24.81
C VAL A 45 2.43 -19.77 -24.05
N GLU A 46 2.20 -18.81 -23.16
CA GLU A 46 0.92 -18.68 -22.45
C GLU A 46 -0.26 -18.38 -23.37
N VAL A 47 -0.08 -17.57 -24.41
CA VAL A 47 -1.10 -17.35 -25.45
C VAL A 47 -1.38 -18.64 -26.22
N ALA A 48 -0.34 -19.38 -26.60
CA ALA A 48 -0.49 -20.65 -27.29
C ALA A 48 -1.20 -21.70 -26.43
N LEU A 49 -0.88 -21.76 -25.13
CA LEU A 49 -1.57 -22.63 -24.17
C LEU A 49 -3.03 -22.22 -23.97
N ALA A 50 -3.33 -20.93 -23.90
CA ALA A 50 -4.71 -20.45 -23.81
C ALA A 50 -5.53 -20.83 -25.06
N ALA A 51 -4.95 -20.68 -26.26
CA ALA A 51 -5.57 -21.13 -27.49
C ALA A 51 -5.74 -22.65 -27.53
N GLY A 52 -4.72 -23.41 -27.14
CA GLY A 52 -4.76 -24.86 -27.05
C GLY A 52 -5.82 -25.37 -26.08
N LEU A 53 -6.00 -24.70 -24.94
CA LEU A 53 -7.03 -25.03 -23.96
C LEU A 53 -8.45 -24.83 -24.52
N LEU A 54 -8.65 -23.84 -25.39
CA LEU A 54 -9.94 -23.56 -26.02
C LEU A 54 -10.21 -24.40 -27.28
N LEU A 55 -9.17 -24.88 -27.96
CA LEU A 55 -9.28 -25.51 -29.29
C LEU A 55 -8.95 -27.01 -29.31
N ALA A 56 -8.12 -27.50 -28.38
CA ALA A 56 -7.55 -28.86 -28.43
C ALA A 56 -8.08 -29.83 -27.35
N GLY A 57 -9.16 -29.45 -26.65
CA GLY A 57 -9.82 -30.31 -25.66
C GLY A 57 -8.85 -30.82 -24.56
N PRO A 58 -8.86 -32.12 -24.22
CA PRO A 58 -8.12 -32.65 -23.06
C PRO A 58 -6.59 -32.52 -23.19
N VAL A 59 -6.05 -32.48 -24.41
CA VAL A 59 -4.60 -32.28 -24.62
C VAL A 59 -4.17 -30.88 -24.18
N GLY A 60 -5.00 -29.86 -24.46
CA GLY A 60 -4.78 -28.50 -23.99
C GLY A 60 -4.82 -28.39 -22.46
N ALA A 61 -5.74 -29.12 -21.82
CA ALA A 61 -5.87 -29.20 -20.37
C ALA A 61 -4.61 -29.75 -19.69
N TRP A 62 -4.06 -30.85 -20.18
CA TRP A 62 -2.81 -31.43 -19.65
C TRP A 62 -1.59 -30.54 -19.88
N ALA A 63 -1.51 -29.87 -21.03
CA ALA A 63 -0.44 -28.90 -21.29
C ALA A 63 -0.51 -27.71 -20.32
N ALA A 64 -1.70 -27.16 -20.08
CA ALA A 64 -1.91 -26.10 -19.11
C ALA A 64 -1.61 -26.57 -17.67
N PHE A 65 -1.98 -27.79 -17.30
CA PHE A 65 -1.64 -28.39 -16.02
C PHE A 65 -0.12 -28.47 -15.81
N ALA A 66 0.61 -29.03 -16.77
CA ALA A 66 2.06 -29.15 -16.71
C ALA A 66 2.72 -27.77 -16.59
N TRP A 67 2.19 -26.77 -17.30
CA TRP A 67 2.66 -25.39 -17.20
C TRP A 67 2.49 -24.79 -15.80
N PHE A 68 1.30 -24.90 -15.21
CA PHE A 68 1.04 -24.38 -13.86
C PHE A 68 1.79 -25.15 -12.78
N LEU A 69 2.02 -26.45 -12.97
CA LEU A 69 2.84 -27.25 -12.07
C LEU A 69 4.31 -26.83 -12.13
N GLY A 70 4.83 -26.57 -13.34
CA GLY A 70 6.17 -26.00 -13.54
C GLY A 70 6.31 -24.61 -12.89
N LEU A 71 5.29 -23.76 -13.05
CA LEU A 71 5.23 -22.45 -12.39
C LEU A 71 5.23 -22.58 -10.86
N PHE A 72 4.47 -23.54 -10.30
CA PHE A 72 4.46 -23.81 -8.87
C PHE A 72 5.83 -24.24 -8.36
N GLY A 73 6.51 -25.16 -9.07
CA GLY A 73 7.87 -25.58 -8.75
C GLY A 73 8.88 -24.42 -8.82
N TYR A 74 8.78 -23.58 -9.84
CA TYR A 74 9.59 -22.36 -9.97
C TYR A 74 9.38 -21.40 -8.78
N LEU A 75 8.13 -21.20 -8.35
CA LEU A 75 7.81 -20.34 -7.22
C LEU A 75 8.31 -20.91 -5.89
N LEU A 76 8.25 -22.23 -5.69
CA LEU A 76 8.85 -22.90 -4.54
C LEU A 76 10.36 -22.68 -4.50
N TRP A 77 11.03 -22.91 -5.62
CA TRP A 77 12.47 -22.66 -5.75
C TRP A 77 12.79 -21.18 -5.48
N ALA A 78 12.07 -20.25 -6.10
CA ALA A 78 12.29 -18.82 -5.91
C ALA A 78 12.06 -18.38 -4.45
N ARG A 79 11.07 -18.97 -3.75
CA ARG A 79 10.81 -18.71 -2.33
C ARG A 79 11.98 -19.09 -1.43
N VAL A 80 12.73 -20.14 -1.78
CA VAL A 80 13.89 -20.61 -1.01
C VAL A 80 15.17 -19.88 -1.44
N ALA A 81 15.38 -19.73 -2.75
CA ALA A 81 16.61 -19.19 -3.30
C ALA A 81 16.69 -17.66 -3.26
N GLU A 82 15.55 -16.96 -3.34
CA GLU A 82 15.50 -15.50 -3.45
C GLU A 82 14.15 -14.94 -2.95
N PRO A 83 13.86 -14.97 -1.64
CA PRO A 83 12.55 -14.61 -1.08
C PRO A 83 12.14 -13.14 -1.35
N GLU A 84 13.12 -12.26 -1.54
CA GLU A 84 12.93 -10.83 -1.84
C GLU A 84 12.72 -10.56 -3.34
N SER A 85 12.82 -11.57 -4.21
CA SER A 85 12.57 -11.38 -5.63
C SER A 85 11.07 -11.35 -5.95
N SER A 86 10.70 -10.55 -6.96
CA SER A 86 9.34 -10.59 -7.48
C SER A 86 9.16 -11.79 -8.40
N CYS A 87 8.01 -12.45 -8.27
CA CYS A 87 7.57 -13.50 -9.18
C CYS A 87 7.41 -12.97 -10.62
N GLY A 88 6.95 -11.72 -10.81
CA GLY A 88 6.76 -11.09 -12.12
C GLY A 88 5.79 -11.81 -13.08
N CYS A 89 5.21 -12.96 -12.68
CA CYS A 89 4.47 -13.81 -13.62
C CYS A 89 3.07 -13.28 -13.96
N LEU A 90 2.45 -12.42 -13.13
CA LEU A 90 1.06 -11.97 -13.32
C LEU A 90 0.85 -10.46 -13.10
N ALA A 91 1.86 -9.71 -12.64
CA ALA A 91 1.83 -8.25 -12.58
C ALA A 91 3.22 -7.62 -12.56
N ASP A 92 3.25 -6.33 -12.88
CA ASP A 92 4.44 -5.48 -12.89
C ASP A 92 4.82 -4.95 -11.49
N LYS A 93 3.97 -5.20 -10.48
CA LYS A 93 4.23 -4.74 -9.11
C LYS A 93 5.26 -5.61 -8.40
N TYR A 94 6.16 -4.96 -7.68
CA TYR A 94 7.09 -5.64 -6.79
C TYR A 94 6.34 -6.18 -5.57
N ALA A 95 6.24 -7.50 -5.46
CA ALA A 95 5.75 -8.19 -4.27
C ALA A 95 6.58 -9.48 -4.08
N PRO A 96 7.04 -9.77 -2.85
CA PRO A 96 7.79 -10.99 -2.58
C PRO A 96 6.92 -12.23 -2.84
N VAL A 97 7.55 -13.35 -3.16
CA VAL A 97 6.84 -14.61 -3.47
C VAL A 97 6.12 -15.13 -2.23
N GLY A 98 4.83 -14.82 -2.13
CA GLY A 98 3.96 -15.20 -1.00
C GLY A 98 3.28 -16.56 -1.17
N VAL A 99 2.73 -17.10 -0.06
CA VAL A 99 1.95 -18.35 -0.04
C VAL A 99 0.74 -18.26 -0.97
N ARG A 100 0.16 -17.06 -1.14
CA ARG A 100 -0.94 -16.80 -2.07
C ARG A 100 -0.58 -17.09 -3.53
N ALA A 101 0.67 -16.79 -3.95
CA ALA A 101 1.13 -17.07 -5.31
C ALA A 101 1.26 -18.58 -5.57
N LEU A 102 1.75 -19.32 -4.57
CA LEU A 102 1.81 -20.78 -4.60
C LEU A 102 0.42 -21.41 -4.64
N ALA A 103 -0.47 -20.96 -3.76
CA ALA A 103 -1.86 -21.43 -3.73
C ALA A 103 -2.58 -21.14 -5.07
N ARG A 104 -2.36 -19.96 -5.65
CA ARG A 104 -2.91 -19.60 -6.97
C ARG A 104 -2.44 -20.57 -8.07
N ALA A 105 -1.14 -20.85 -8.13
CA ALA A 105 -0.59 -21.78 -9.13
C ALA A 105 -1.13 -23.21 -8.94
N ALA A 106 -1.24 -23.68 -7.69
CA ALA A 106 -1.82 -24.99 -7.39
C ALA A 106 -3.32 -25.07 -7.77
N VAL A 107 -4.09 -24.02 -7.47
CA VAL A 107 -5.51 -23.94 -7.85
C VAL A 107 -5.66 -23.92 -9.38
N LEU A 108 -4.87 -23.11 -10.10
CA LEU A 108 -4.92 -23.06 -11.56
C LEU A 108 -4.55 -24.41 -12.21
N ALA A 109 -3.56 -25.13 -11.65
CA ALA A 109 -3.25 -26.49 -12.08
C ALA A 109 -4.46 -27.40 -11.87
N ALA A 110 -5.04 -27.45 -10.67
CA ALA A 110 -6.22 -28.28 -10.40
C ALA A 110 -7.40 -27.94 -11.32
N MET A 111 -7.67 -26.65 -11.54
CA MET A 111 -8.76 -26.18 -12.41
C MET A 111 -8.56 -26.57 -13.88
N ALA A 112 -7.32 -26.68 -14.35
CA ALA A 112 -7.02 -27.07 -15.73
C ALA A 112 -7.45 -28.52 -16.04
N VAL A 113 -7.40 -29.44 -15.06
CA VAL A 113 -7.72 -30.86 -15.26
C VAL A 113 -9.09 -31.28 -14.70
N THR A 114 -9.69 -30.46 -13.84
CA THR A 114 -11.01 -30.75 -13.25
C THR A 114 -12.16 -30.07 -13.98
N ALA A 115 -11.90 -29.41 -15.10
CA ALA A 115 -12.87 -28.60 -15.82
C ALA A 115 -14.15 -29.35 -16.23
N GLU A 116 -14.03 -30.63 -16.57
CA GLU A 116 -15.14 -31.49 -16.99
C GLU A 116 -15.92 -32.10 -15.81
N LEU A 117 -15.32 -32.14 -14.62
CA LEU A 117 -15.90 -32.75 -13.42
C LEU A 117 -16.77 -31.78 -12.62
N VAL A 118 -16.69 -30.48 -12.93
CA VAL A 118 -17.27 -29.43 -12.12
C VAL A 118 -18.33 -28.69 -12.93
N PRO A 119 -19.54 -28.48 -12.38
CA PRO A 119 -20.61 -27.78 -13.08
C PRO A 119 -20.19 -26.37 -13.52
N TRP A 120 -20.76 -25.88 -14.64
CA TRP A 120 -20.46 -24.56 -15.19
C TRP A 120 -20.65 -23.42 -14.19
N PHE A 121 -21.62 -23.52 -13.27
CA PHE A 121 -21.89 -22.52 -12.23
C PHE A 121 -20.78 -22.42 -11.18
N ALA A 122 -19.92 -23.44 -11.04
CA ALA A 122 -18.75 -23.38 -10.17
C ALA A 122 -17.64 -22.46 -10.71
N ALA A 123 -17.75 -22.00 -11.95
CA ALA A 123 -16.84 -21.00 -12.50
C ALA A 123 -16.87 -19.69 -11.70
N VAL A 124 -18.02 -19.33 -11.11
CA VAL A 124 -18.17 -18.11 -10.28
C VAL A 124 -17.35 -18.20 -8.98
N PRO A 125 -17.53 -19.20 -8.11
CA PRO A 125 -16.69 -19.35 -6.93
C PRO A 125 -15.22 -19.60 -7.30
N GLY A 126 -14.94 -20.30 -8.40
CA GLY A 126 -13.57 -20.46 -8.93
C GLY A 126 -12.91 -19.11 -9.26
N ALA A 127 -13.63 -18.21 -9.94
CA ALA A 127 -13.16 -16.86 -10.22
C ALA A 127 -12.91 -16.06 -8.94
N VAL A 128 -13.82 -16.16 -7.96
CA VAL A 128 -13.68 -15.50 -6.65
C VAL A 128 -12.41 -15.98 -5.93
N VAL A 129 -12.15 -17.29 -5.92
CA VAL A 129 -10.93 -17.85 -5.32
C VAL A 129 -9.68 -17.32 -6.01
N ILE A 130 -9.66 -17.26 -7.35
CA ILE A 130 -8.52 -16.70 -8.10
C ILE A 130 -8.31 -15.21 -7.80
N VAL A 131 -9.40 -14.44 -7.71
CA VAL A 131 -9.36 -13.02 -7.35
C VAL A 131 -8.80 -12.84 -5.93
N LEU A 132 -9.30 -13.62 -4.96
CA LEU A 132 -8.84 -13.59 -3.58
C LEU A 132 -7.38 -14.04 -3.42
N LEU A 133 -6.89 -14.94 -4.28
CA LEU A 133 -5.48 -15.37 -4.26
C LEU A 133 -4.57 -14.42 -5.04
N SER A 134 -5.12 -13.52 -5.86
CA SER A 134 -4.35 -12.55 -6.63
C SER A 134 -4.10 -11.28 -5.81
N ALA A 135 -2.94 -11.24 -5.13
CA ALA A 135 -2.46 -10.09 -4.39
C ALA A 135 -2.36 -8.79 -5.23
N GLU A 136 -2.41 -8.91 -6.56
CA GLU A 136 -2.34 -7.81 -7.52
C GLU A 136 -3.67 -7.04 -7.60
N LEU A 137 -4.79 -7.73 -7.34
CA LEU A 137 -6.14 -7.16 -7.30
C LEU A 137 -6.49 -6.55 -5.94
N ASP A 138 -5.70 -6.84 -4.89
CA ASP A 138 -5.85 -6.25 -3.57
C ASP A 138 -5.89 -4.72 -3.64
N GLY A 139 -5.04 -4.10 -4.48
CA GLY A 139 -5.04 -2.65 -4.66
C GLY A 139 -6.34 -2.09 -5.26
N TYR A 140 -7.00 -2.87 -6.11
CA TYR A 140 -8.25 -2.46 -6.76
C TYR A 140 -9.47 -2.62 -5.86
N TRP A 141 -9.49 -3.62 -4.97
CA TRP A 141 -10.66 -3.91 -4.13
C TRP A 141 -10.47 -3.61 -2.65
N LEU A 142 -9.29 -3.89 -2.06
CA LEU A 142 -9.04 -3.62 -0.64
C LEU A 142 -8.82 -2.14 -0.35
N VAL A 143 -8.31 -1.34 -1.30
CA VAL A 143 -8.18 0.11 -1.11
C VAL A 143 -9.54 0.80 -1.01
N PRO A 144 -10.50 0.61 -1.94
CA PRO A 144 -11.82 1.19 -1.79
C PRO A 144 -12.55 0.62 -0.57
N LEU A 145 -12.41 -0.68 -0.25
CA LEU A 145 -12.97 -1.24 0.99
C LEU A 145 -12.38 -0.59 2.24
N ARG A 146 -11.06 -0.38 2.28
CA ARG A 146 -10.38 0.26 3.41
C ARG A 146 -10.78 1.74 3.52
N ARG A 147 -10.94 2.43 2.39
CA ARG A 147 -11.48 3.80 2.35
C ARG A 147 -12.94 3.84 2.81
N LEU A 148 -13.75 2.88 2.42
CA LEU A 148 -15.14 2.75 2.87
C LEU A 148 -15.20 2.44 4.37
N LYS A 149 -14.36 1.52 4.85
CA LYS A 149 -14.21 1.21 6.28
C LYS A 149 -13.78 2.46 7.06
N VAL A 150 -12.84 3.26 6.54
CA VAL A 150 -12.43 4.53 7.15
C VAL A 150 -13.51 5.61 7.06
N ARG A 151 -14.38 5.59 6.04
CA ARG A 151 -15.54 6.48 5.97
C ARG A 151 -16.65 6.08 6.94
N LEU A 152 -16.84 4.78 7.15
CA LEU A 152 -17.87 4.23 8.02
C LEU A 152 -17.44 4.25 9.49
N GLN A 153 -16.19 3.86 9.76
CA GLN A 153 -15.54 4.02 11.04
C GLN A 153 -14.93 5.41 11.06
N HIS A 154 -15.66 6.40 11.58
CA HIS A 154 -15.11 7.72 11.89
C HIS A 154 -13.81 7.52 12.69
N PRO A 155 -12.62 7.68 12.10
CA PRO A 155 -11.35 7.49 12.83
C PRO A 155 -11.15 8.64 13.84
N LEU A 156 -11.99 9.67 13.71
CA LEU A 156 -12.13 10.82 14.58
C LEU A 156 -13.56 10.79 15.15
N GLY A 157 -13.91 9.71 15.85
CA GLY A 157 -15.14 9.70 16.63
C GLY A 157 -15.05 10.78 17.70
N SER A 158 -15.63 11.96 17.42
CA SER A 158 -15.99 13.02 18.37
C SER A 158 -15.04 13.30 19.54
N THR A 159 -13.73 13.11 19.37
CA THR A 159 -12.75 13.59 20.34
C THR A 159 -12.49 15.05 20.02
N GLU A 160 -12.95 15.92 20.92
CA GLU A 160 -12.59 17.33 20.99
C GLU A 160 -11.13 17.50 20.56
N PHE A 161 -10.93 18.20 19.44
CA PHE A 161 -9.62 18.43 18.85
C PHE A 161 -8.78 19.26 19.83
N HIS A 162 -8.11 18.60 20.78
CA HIS A 162 -7.10 19.24 21.60
C HIS A 162 -5.91 19.52 20.68
N ILE A 163 -5.79 20.77 20.22
CA ILE A 163 -4.65 21.25 19.45
C ILE A 163 -3.38 20.86 20.23
N PRO A 164 -2.47 20.04 19.65
CA PRO A 164 -1.22 19.68 20.31
C PRO A 164 -0.46 20.93 20.76
N VAL A 165 0.21 20.86 21.92
CA VAL A 165 0.97 22.01 22.48
C VAL A 165 1.94 22.59 21.44
N ALA A 166 2.55 21.74 20.61
CA ALA A 166 3.44 22.14 19.53
C ALA A 166 2.78 23.11 18.51
N SER A 167 1.52 22.88 18.15
CA SER A 167 0.78 23.77 17.25
C SER A 167 0.39 25.10 17.91
N THR A 168 0.12 25.10 19.22
CA THR A 168 -0.12 26.34 19.98
C THR A 168 1.14 27.21 20.01
N VAL A 169 2.31 26.62 20.26
CA VAL A 169 3.60 27.33 20.23
C VAL A 169 3.89 27.87 18.83
N GLN A 170 3.59 27.10 17.78
CA GLN A 170 3.79 27.54 16.40
C GLN A 170 2.86 28.71 16.01
N GLN A 171 1.62 28.72 16.50
CA GLN A 171 0.70 29.85 16.35
C GLN A 171 1.24 31.09 17.08
N LEU A 172 1.72 30.91 18.32
CA LEU A 172 2.33 31.99 19.10
C LEU A 172 3.53 32.60 18.37
N HIS A 173 4.48 31.79 17.90
CA HIS A 173 5.67 32.26 17.17
C HIS A 173 5.34 33.03 15.89
N LYS A 174 4.19 32.76 15.27
CA LYS A 174 3.72 33.48 14.08
C LYS A 174 2.95 34.77 14.39
N SER A 175 2.56 35.00 15.65
CA SER A 175 1.84 36.21 16.04
C SER A 175 2.75 37.44 16.08
N GLN A 176 2.20 38.60 15.73
CA GLN A 176 2.91 39.88 15.87
C GLN A 176 3.23 40.20 17.34
N VAL A 177 2.35 39.77 18.26
CA VAL A 177 2.51 39.96 19.70
C VAL A 177 3.79 39.27 20.19
N TYR A 178 4.01 38.01 19.82
CA TYR A 178 5.25 37.31 20.14
C TYR A 178 6.47 37.96 19.50
N GLN A 179 6.39 38.33 18.22
CA GLN A 179 7.52 38.97 17.51
C GLN A 179 7.94 40.29 18.16
N SER A 180 6.98 41.06 18.69
CA SER A 180 7.25 42.31 19.40
C SER A 180 7.85 42.09 20.80
N ALA A 181 7.45 41.02 21.50
CA ALA A 181 7.92 40.69 22.83
C ALA A 181 9.24 39.88 22.82
N TYR A 182 9.59 39.24 21.70
CA TYR A 182 10.75 38.36 21.55
C TYR A 182 12.07 38.95 22.09
N PRO A 183 12.42 40.23 21.87
CA PRO A 183 13.66 40.82 22.39
C PRO A 183 13.77 40.83 23.93
N LEU A 184 12.62 40.82 24.62
CA LEU A 184 12.53 40.83 26.08
C LEU A 184 12.65 39.41 26.67
N LEU A 185 12.45 38.36 25.87
CA LEU A 185 12.45 36.97 26.33
C LEU A 185 13.88 36.48 26.57
N ARG A 186 14.07 35.68 27.62
CA ARG A 186 15.37 35.12 28.04
C ARG A 186 15.40 33.60 28.12
N SER A 187 14.25 32.95 28.06
CA SER A 187 14.13 31.50 28.02
C SER A 187 13.17 31.06 26.93
N ASP A 188 13.17 29.75 26.69
CA ASP A 188 12.06 29.07 26.04
C ASP A 188 10.87 28.95 27.02
N VAL A 189 9.78 28.29 26.59
CA VAL A 189 8.57 28.04 27.38
C VAL A 189 8.95 27.42 28.73
N LEU A 190 8.59 28.08 29.82
CA LEU A 190 8.81 27.61 31.18
C LEU A 190 7.70 26.71 31.66
N ASP A 191 6.45 27.13 31.45
CA ASP A 191 5.27 26.39 31.88
C ASP A 191 4.11 26.59 30.90
N THR A 192 3.21 25.61 30.89
CA THR A 192 1.99 25.62 30.09
C THR A 192 0.83 25.03 30.86
N TRP A 193 -0.28 25.77 30.95
CA TRP A 193 -1.54 25.24 31.45
C TRP A 193 -2.71 25.70 30.60
N ASP A 194 -3.81 24.96 30.70
CA ASP A 194 -5.04 25.23 29.97
C ASP A 194 -6.05 25.89 30.93
N GLU A 195 -6.60 27.02 30.50
CA GLU A 195 -7.62 27.77 31.23
C GLU A 195 -8.79 28.06 30.27
N GLY A 196 -9.80 27.20 30.29
CA GLY A 196 -10.94 27.24 29.38
C GLY A 196 -10.52 27.17 27.90
N GLU A 197 -10.88 28.20 27.15
CA GLU A 197 -10.60 28.38 25.71
C GLU A 197 -9.14 28.75 25.41
N TRP A 198 -8.32 29.02 26.44
CA TRP A 198 -6.97 29.55 26.31
C TRP A 198 -5.94 28.55 26.82
N ARG A 199 -4.81 28.47 26.11
CA ARG A 199 -3.59 27.84 26.60
C ARG A 199 -2.64 28.96 26.98
N ILE A 200 -2.25 28.97 28.24
CA ILE A 200 -1.36 29.97 28.80
C ILE A 200 0.07 29.43 28.73
N LEU A 201 0.97 30.22 28.14
CA LEU A 201 2.40 29.92 28.04
C LEU A 201 3.19 30.99 28.79
N THR A 202 4.13 30.57 29.63
CA THR A 202 5.00 31.48 30.37
C THR A 202 6.44 31.41 29.88
N TYR A 203 7.10 32.56 29.88
CA TYR A 203 8.50 32.72 29.51
C TYR A 203 9.19 33.61 30.54
N SER A 204 10.48 33.37 30.79
CA SER A 204 11.28 34.38 31.49
C SER A 204 11.52 35.56 30.57
N ALA A 205 11.37 36.75 31.12
CA ALA A 205 11.60 38.00 30.43
C ALA A 205 12.45 38.95 31.29
N GLU A 206 12.97 39.98 30.65
CA GLU A 206 13.72 41.05 31.30
C GLU A 206 13.16 42.39 30.85
N ARG A 207 12.87 43.27 31.81
CA ARG A 207 12.41 44.63 31.55
C ARG A 207 13.28 45.59 32.34
N ASP A 208 13.92 46.52 31.64
CA ASP A 208 14.75 47.56 32.27
C ASP A 208 15.81 47.02 33.26
N GLY A 209 16.33 45.81 33.01
CA GLY A 209 17.34 45.13 33.86
C GLY A 209 16.77 44.31 35.01
N GLU A 210 15.45 44.29 35.21
CA GLU A 210 14.77 43.48 36.21
C GLU A 210 14.18 42.21 35.59
N ARG A 211 14.16 41.12 36.38
CA ARG A 211 13.54 39.85 35.98
C ARG A 211 12.02 40.00 35.99
N ALA A 212 11.40 39.69 34.86
CA ALA A 212 9.96 39.68 34.67
C ALA A 212 9.50 38.33 34.11
N THR A 213 8.20 38.08 34.15
CA THR A 213 7.57 36.92 33.52
C THR A 213 6.65 37.38 32.39
N ALA A 214 6.89 36.86 31.19
CA ALA A 214 6.04 37.08 30.03
C ALA A 214 5.00 35.96 29.96
N VAL A 215 3.73 36.33 29.90
CA VAL A 215 2.59 35.41 29.86
C VAL A 215 1.81 35.63 28.57
N PHE A 216 1.61 34.57 27.79
CA PHE A 216 0.84 34.59 26.55
C PHE A 216 -0.39 33.70 26.68
N ALA A 217 -1.57 34.22 26.35
CA ALA A 217 -2.80 33.43 26.25
C ALA A 217 -3.12 33.18 24.77
N VAL A 218 -3.10 31.91 24.35
CA VAL A 218 -3.29 31.48 22.97
C VAL A 218 -4.60 30.68 22.85
N PRO A 219 -5.48 30.97 21.87
CA PRO A 219 -6.71 30.21 21.70
C PRO A 219 -6.44 28.73 21.41
N ARG A 220 -7.20 27.84 22.07
CA ARG A 220 -7.07 26.37 21.95
C ARG A 220 -7.89 25.78 20.83
N GLU A 221 -9.00 26.42 20.47
CA GLU A 221 -9.97 25.85 19.53
C GLU A 221 -9.88 26.43 18.12
N ARG A 222 -9.16 27.55 17.94
CA ARG A 222 -9.12 28.30 16.67
C ARG A 222 -7.73 28.84 16.36
N TYR A 223 -7.36 28.77 15.10
CA TYR A 223 -6.13 29.38 14.59
C TYR A 223 -6.34 30.86 14.28
N GLU A 224 -6.26 31.70 15.32
CA GLU A 224 -6.42 33.16 15.26
C GLU A 224 -5.23 33.84 15.94
N PRO A 225 -4.09 34.01 15.24
CA PRO A 225 -2.87 34.56 15.85
C PRO A 225 -3.01 36.01 16.32
N ASP A 226 -3.96 36.77 15.76
CA ASP A 226 -4.22 38.17 16.13
C ASP A 226 -5.01 38.32 17.44
N SER A 227 -5.58 37.23 17.95
CA SER A 227 -6.35 37.20 19.21
C SER A 227 -5.49 36.88 20.43
N ILE A 228 -4.19 36.63 20.23
CA ILE A 228 -3.25 36.29 21.31
C ILE A 228 -3.09 37.47 22.25
N ARG A 229 -3.23 37.22 23.55
CA ARG A 229 -3.06 38.23 24.59
C ARG A 229 -1.70 38.07 25.27
N PHE A 230 -1.08 39.19 25.62
CA PHE A 230 0.21 39.26 26.27
C PHE A 230 0.13 40.08 27.54
N ALA A 231 0.76 39.59 28.60
CA ALA A 231 0.99 40.30 29.84
C ALA A 231 2.44 40.12 30.27
N LEU A 232 3.00 41.16 30.89
CA LEU A 232 4.33 41.15 31.47
C LEU A 232 4.20 41.55 32.94
N THR A 233 4.64 40.68 33.84
CA THR A 233 4.55 40.84 35.30
C THR A 233 5.91 40.83 35.94
#